data_AF-A0A7S1Z830-F1
#
_entry.id   AF-A0A7S1Z830-F1
#
_cell.length_a   1.000
_cell.length_b   1.000
_cell.length_c   1.000
_cell.angle_alpha   90.00
_cell.angle_beta   90.00
_cell.angle_gamma   90.00
#
_symmetry.space_group_name_H-M   'P 1'
#
loop_
_entity.id
_entity.type
_entity.pdbx_description
1 polymer ?
#
loop_
_entity_poly.entity_id
_entity_poly.type
_entity_poly.pdbx_seq_one_letter_code
_entity_poly.pdbx_strand_id
1 'polypeptide(L)'
;WVRALKCVMAVIFLAAFAFALALLIMDRKALATHNSVGELGPDEVQSDSEFLEDPTMPPDPPEDLGDLCSEDSISTWWGRRKCRRLCSQGDCCFVKQPYALSCSGLHVCQKYQGG
;
A
#
# COMPACT_ATOMS: atom_id res chain seq x y z
N TRP A 1 -43.25 3.55 -30.60
CA TRP A 1 -42.41 2.44 -30.09
C TRP A 1 -40.91 2.71 -30.18
N VAL A 2 -40.28 2.79 -31.36
CA VAL A 2 -38.81 3.00 -31.47
C VAL A 2 -38.31 4.32 -30.83
N ARG A 3 -39.08 5.41 -30.93
CA ARG A 3 -38.73 6.71 -30.30
C ARG A 3 -38.84 6.67 -28.78
N ALA A 4 -39.84 5.98 -28.24
CA ALA A 4 -40.01 5.81 -26.79
C ALA A 4 -38.89 4.95 -26.20
N LEU A 5 -38.48 3.89 -26.89
CA LEU A 5 -37.37 3.02 -26.48
C LEU A 5 -36.03 3.79 -26.44
N LYS A 6 -35.79 4.67 -27.42
CA LYS A 6 -34.60 5.55 -27.43
C LYS A 6 -34.58 6.51 -26.24
N CYS A 7 -35.72 7.08 -25.86
CA CYS A 7 -35.83 7.94 -24.69
C CYS A 7 -35.57 7.17 -23.39
N VAL A 8 -36.14 5.98 -23.23
CA VAL A 8 -35.95 5.14 -22.04
C VAL A 8 -34.47 4.76 -21.87
N MET A 9 -33.81 4.33 -22.95
CA MET A 9 -32.39 4.00 -22.90
C MET A 9 -31.53 5.24 -22.58
N ALA A 10 -31.84 6.40 -23.17
CA ALA A 10 -31.12 7.64 -22.87
C ALA A 10 -31.23 8.05 -21.39
N VAL A 11 -32.42 7.91 -20.78
CA VAL A 11 -32.63 8.18 -19.35
C VAL A 11 -31.84 7.20 -18.48
N ILE A 12 -31.82 5.91 -18.83
CA ILE A 12 -31.05 4.90 -18.09
C ILE A 12 -29.55 5.20 -18.18
N PHE A 13 -29.03 5.56 -19.36
CA PHE A 13 -27.62 5.92 -19.54
C PHE A 13 -27.23 7.17 -18.74
N LEU A 14 -28.07 8.20 -18.75
CA LEU A 14 -27.82 9.42 -17.97
C LEU A 14 -27.83 9.14 -16.46
N ALA A 15 -28.78 8.32 -15.98
CA ALA A 15 -28.85 7.93 -14.58
C ALA A 15 -27.64 7.08 -14.14
N ALA A 16 -27.23 6.11 -14.96
CA ALA A 16 -26.07 5.27 -14.70
C ALA A 16 -24.77 6.08 -14.68
N PHE A 17 -24.60 7.02 -15.61
CA PHE A 17 -23.44 7.90 -15.65
C PHE A 17 -23.38 8.83 -14.44
N ALA A 18 -24.51 9.44 -14.06
CA ALA A 18 -24.60 10.27 -12.87
C ALA A 18 -24.27 9.48 -11.58
N PHE A 19 -24.74 8.24 -11.48
CA PHE A 19 -24.42 7.36 -10.35
C PHE A 19 -22.94 7.00 -10.31
N ALA A 20 -22.34 6.63 -11.44
CA ALA A 20 -20.91 6.35 -11.53
C ALA A 20 -20.06 7.56 -11.14
N LEU A 21 -20.41 8.76 -11.61
CA LEU A 21 -19.75 10.00 -11.18
C LEU A 21 -19.93 10.27 -9.68
N ALA A 22 -21.11 10.01 -9.12
CA ALA A 22 -21.35 10.16 -7.68
C ALA A 22 -20.48 9.20 -6.86
N LEU A 23 -20.33 7.93 -7.30
CA LEU A 23 -19.42 6.98 -6.66
C LEU A 23 -17.97 7.47 -6.70
N LEU A 24 -17.49 7.95 -7.86
CA LEU A 24 -16.13 8.50 -8.00
C LEU A 24 -15.88 9.73 -7.12
N ILE A 25 -16.92 10.52 -6.84
CA ILE A 25 -16.83 11.70 -5.94
C ILE A 25 -16.87 11.28 -4.47
N MET A 26 -17.64 10.23 -4.12
CA MET A 26 -17.77 9.76 -2.74
C MET A 26 -16.49 9.09 -2.19
N ASP A 27 -15.62 8.55 -3.05
CA ASP A 27 -14.31 7.99 -2.66
C ASP A 27 -13.38 9.01 -1.98
N ARG A 28 -13.55 10.33 -2.21
CA ARG A 28 -12.65 11.35 -1.64
C ARG A 28 -12.89 11.68 -0.16
N LYS A 29 -13.97 11.20 0.48
CA LYS A 29 -14.30 11.55 1.88
C LYS A 29 -13.94 10.47 2.90
N ALA A 30 -13.35 9.35 2.49
CA ALA A 30 -13.01 8.24 3.40
C ALA A 30 -11.57 8.27 3.95
N LEU A 31 -10.81 9.37 3.83
CA LEU A 31 -9.47 9.48 4.40
C LEU A 31 -9.26 10.81 5.14
N ALA A 32 -9.97 10.99 6.25
CA ALA A 32 -9.67 12.04 7.23
C ALA A 32 -10.09 11.62 8.64
N THR A 33 -9.62 10.46 9.09
CA THR A 33 -9.71 10.07 10.51
C THR A 33 -8.50 9.21 10.87
N HIS A 34 -7.37 9.88 11.09
CA HIS A 34 -6.38 9.48 12.09
C HIS A 34 -5.50 10.69 12.39
N ASN A 35 -5.72 11.34 13.53
CA ASN A 35 -4.79 11.29 14.67
C ASN A 35 -5.06 12.50 15.58
N SER A 36 -5.96 12.33 16.54
CA SER A 36 -6.04 13.18 17.71
C SER A 36 -4.86 12.84 18.62
N VAL A 37 -3.80 13.64 18.55
CA VAL A 37 -2.71 13.59 19.54
C VAL A 37 -3.27 14.16 20.83
N GLY A 38 -3.47 13.29 21.81
CA GLY A 38 -3.75 13.69 23.19
C GLY A 38 -2.52 14.37 23.79
N GLU A 39 -2.76 15.47 24.50
CA GLU A 39 -1.80 16.11 25.38
C GLU A 39 -1.26 15.13 26.42
N LEU A 40 0.06 15.02 26.52
CA LEU A 40 0.76 14.57 27.72
C LEU A 40 1.93 15.52 27.96
N GLY A 41 2.02 15.99 29.21
CA GLY A 41 2.82 17.13 29.65
C GLY A 41 4.34 16.91 29.67
N PRO A 42 5.08 17.95 30.10
CA PRO A 42 6.53 17.95 30.15
C PRO A 42 7.00 17.34 31.46
N ASP A 43 7.23 16.04 31.48
CA ASP A 43 8.01 15.40 32.53
C ASP A 43 9.22 14.69 31.93
N GLU A 44 10.37 15.00 32.53
CA GLU A 44 11.73 14.80 32.07
C GLU A 44 12.09 13.33 31.86
N VAL A 45 12.74 13.00 30.73
CA VAL A 45 13.46 11.74 30.57
C VAL A 45 14.94 12.03 30.33
N GLN A 46 15.70 11.65 31.36
CA GLN A 46 17.13 11.78 31.49
C GLN A 46 17.86 10.88 30.48
N SER A 47 18.77 11.51 29.75
CA SER A 47 19.65 10.93 28.74
C SER A 47 20.79 10.16 29.42
N ASP A 48 20.57 8.86 29.64
CA ASP A 48 21.65 7.91 29.88
C ASP A 48 21.76 7.00 28.66
N SER A 49 22.79 7.29 27.85
CA SER A 49 23.10 6.61 26.59
C SER A 49 23.90 5.35 26.86
N GLU A 50 23.22 4.29 27.30
CA GLU A 50 23.66 2.95 26.93
C GLU A 50 23.30 2.74 25.46
N PHE A 51 24.34 2.59 24.65
CA PHE A 51 24.29 2.24 23.23
C PHE A 51 23.61 0.87 23.09
N LEU A 52 22.28 0.86 23.11
CA LEU A 52 21.49 -0.20 22.52
C LEU A 52 21.70 -0.04 21.01
N GLU A 53 22.46 -0.94 20.41
CA GLU A 53 22.34 -1.20 18.97
C GLU A 53 20.85 -1.46 18.71
N ASP A 54 20.16 -0.46 18.18
CA ASP A 54 18.73 -0.51 17.91
C ASP A 54 18.45 -1.73 17.00
N PRO A 55 17.83 -2.81 17.53
CA PRO A 55 17.68 -4.06 16.80
C PRO A 55 16.53 -4.01 15.78
N THR A 56 16.00 -2.82 15.47
CA THR A 56 14.83 -2.68 14.58
C THR A 56 15.18 -2.60 13.10
N MET A 57 16.46 -2.59 12.71
CA MET A 57 16.83 -2.59 11.29
C MET A 57 16.75 -4.01 10.71
N PRO A 58 15.87 -4.27 9.72
CA PRO A 58 15.84 -5.56 9.04
C PRO A 58 17.16 -5.80 8.29
N PRO A 59 17.58 -7.07 8.14
CA PRO A 59 18.80 -7.38 7.42
C PRO A 59 18.69 -6.93 5.96
N ASP A 60 19.83 -6.81 5.29
CA ASP A 60 19.83 -6.52 3.87
C ASP A 60 19.17 -7.66 3.07
N PRO A 61 18.43 -7.33 2.00
CA PRO A 61 17.84 -8.33 1.14
C PRO A 61 18.91 -9.16 0.43
N PRO A 62 18.61 -10.42 0.08
CA PRO A 62 19.52 -11.21 -0.75
C PRO A 62 19.67 -10.58 -2.15
N GLU A 63 20.86 -10.70 -2.75
CA GLU A 63 21.14 -10.16 -4.09
C GLU A 63 20.19 -10.73 -5.16
N ASP A 64 19.80 -11.99 -5.01
CA ASP A 64 18.88 -12.69 -5.92
C ASP A 64 17.40 -12.37 -5.67
N LEU A 65 17.06 -11.39 -4.82
CA LEU A 65 15.67 -11.08 -4.48
C LEU A 65 14.84 -10.76 -5.73
N GLY A 66 15.43 -10.05 -6.71
CA GLY A 66 14.80 -9.75 -7.99
C GLY A 66 14.41 -11.01 -8.77
N ASP A 67 15.32 -11.99 -8.86
CA ASP A 67 15.07 -13.25 -9.58
C ASP A 67 14.05 -14.13 -8.84
N LEU A 68 14.15 -14.19 -7.50
CA LEU A 68 13.25 -14.97 -6.64
C LEU A 68 11.83 -14.39 -6.60
N CYS A 69 11.69 -13.09 -6.82
CA CYS A 69 10.42 -12.37 -6.84
C CYS A 69 9.95 -11.98 -8.25
N SER A 70 10.67 -12.37 -9.29
CA SER A 70 10.27 -12.17 -10.68
C SER A 70 8.91 -12.79 -10.99
N GLU A 71 8.25 -12.27 -12.03
CA GLU A 71 6.92 -12.70 -12.46
C GLU A 71 6.86 -14.22 -12.74
N ASP A 72 7.93 -14.77 -13.35
CA ASP A 72 8.08 -16.19 -13.60
C ASP A 72 8.20 -17.00 -12.31
N SER A 73 8.98 -16.53 -11.33
CA SER A 73 9.16 -17.19 -10.04
C SER A 73 7.86 -17.22 -9.22
N ILE A 74 7.12 -16.10 -9.15
CA ILE A 74 5.87 -16.01 -8.36
C ILE A 74 4.66 -16.68 -9.03
N SER A 75 4.79 -17.07 -10.31
CA SER A 75 3.81 -17.92 -11.00
C SER A 75 3.71 -19.31 -10.37
N THR A 76 4.80 -19.78 -9.74
CA THR A 76 4.85 -21.06 -9.03
C THR A 76 4.47 -20.90 -7.56
N TRP A 77 3.85 -21.94 -6.97
CA TRP A 77 3.53 -21.94 -5.53
C TRP A 77 4.78 -21.77 -4.66
N TRP A 78 5.87 -22.47 -5.02
CA TRP A 78 7.13 -22.43 -4.30
C TRP A 78 7.81 -21.06 -4.38
N GLY A 79 7.94 -20.48 -5.58
CA GLY A 79 8.55 -19.16 -5.75
C GLY A 79 7.74 -18.06 -5.06
N ARG A 80 6.42 -18.09 -5.14
CA ARG A 80 5.54 -17.17 -4.39
C ARG A 80 5.73 -17.27 -2.88
N ARG A 81 5.80 -18.49 -2.33
CA ARG A 81 6.00 -18.71 -0.89
C ARG A 81 7.39 -18.22 -0.45
N LYS A 82 8.42 -18.47 -1.26
CA LYS A 82 9.80 -18.04 -0.98
C LYS A 82 9.93 -16.52 -1.04
N CYS A 83 9.45 -15.89 -2.10
CA CYS A 83 9.43 -14.44 -2.23
C CYS A 83 8.66 -13.79 -1.06
N ARG A 84 7.46 -14.27 -0.71
CA ARG A 84 6.68 -13.74 0.43
C ARG A 84 7.45 -13.77 1.77
N ARG A 85 8.25 -14.80 2.01
CA ARG A 85 9.05 -14.93 3.24
C ARG A 85 10.21 -13.94 3.28
N LEU A 86 10.85 -13.68 2.14
CA LEU A 86 11.92 -12.69 2.06
C LEU A 86 11.34 -11.28 2.20
N CYS A 87 10.19 -11.06 1.58
CA CYS A 87 9.46 -9.80 1.59
C CYS A 87 8.72 -9.50 2.90
N SER A 88 8.55 -10.46 3.81
CA SER A 88 7.97 -10.17 5.13
C SER A 88 8.95 -9.42 6.05
N GLN A 89 10.21 -9.25 5.64
CA GLN A 89 11.20 -8.47 6.38
C GLN A 89 11.14 -6.98 6.00
N GLY A 90 10.67 -6.67 4.79
CA GLY A 90 10.35 -5.31 4.34
C GLY A 90 9.09 -5.38 3.50
N ASP A 91 7.95 -4.96 4.09
CA ASP A 91 6.55 -5.19 3.65
C ASP A 91 6.16 -4.76 2.21
N CYS A 92 7.12 -4.41 1.36
CA CYS A 92 6.94 -3.51 0.22
C CYS A 92 7.44 -4.09 -1.11
N CYS A 93 7.83 -5.37 -1.16
CA CYS A 93 8.34 -6.01 -2.38
C CYS A 93 7.45 -5.89 -3.62
N PHE A 94 6.12 -5.85 -3.43
CA PHE A 94 5.16 -5.85 -4.52
C PHE A 94 4.49 -4.48 -4.73
N VAL A 95 4.95 -3.46 -4.01
CA VAL A 95 4.34 -2.13 -4.07
C VAL A 95 5.00 -1.31 -5.17
N LYS A 96 4.31 -1.18 -6.30
CA LYS A 96 4.73 -0.27 -7.38
C LYS A 96 4.49 1.18 -6.93
N GLN A 97 5.48 2.06 -7.08
CA GLN A 97 5.29 3.49 -6.87
C GLN A 97 4.16 4.02 -7.78
N PRO A 98 3.33 4.99 -7.36
CA PRO A 98 3.48 5.88 -6.20
C PRO A 98 2.79 5.38 -4.90
N TYR A 99 2.28 4.15 -4.86
CA TYR A 99 1.48 3.64 -3.73
C TYR A 99 2.30 3.12 -2.54
N ALA A 100 3.63 3.31 -2.55
CA ALA A 100 4.57 2.90 -1.49
C ALA A 100 4.40 3.65 -0.15
N LEU A 101 3.45 4.59 -0.08
CA LEU A 101 3.13 5.41 1.09
C LEU A 101 2.53 4.64 2.27
N SER A 102 2.16 3.37 2.11
CA SER A 102 1.62 2.54 3.21
C SER A 102 2.68 1.78 4.01
N CYS A 103 3.95 1.84 3.60
CA CYS A 103 5.03 1.26 4.37
C CYS A 103 5.65 2.35 5.24
N SER A 104 5.54 2.22 6.56
CA SER A 104 6.05 3.19 7.56
C SER A 104 7.58 3.38 7.58
N GLY A 105 8.29 3.06 6.51
CA GLY A 105 9.74 3.18 6.39
C GLY A 105 10.21 3.15 4.94
N LEU A 106 10.04 4.26 4.22
CA LEU A 106 10.39 4.44 2.79
C LEU A 106 11.77 3.87 2.41
N HIS A 107 12.74 3.92 3.33
CA HIS A 107 14.13 3.49 3.11
C HIS A 107 14.31 1.96 3.06
N VAL A 108 13.57 1.20 3.87
CA VAL A 108 13.63 -0.27 3.87
C VAL A 108 12.99 -0.82 2.59
N CYS A 109 11.91 -0.19 2.15
CA CYS A 109 11.16 -0.60 0.97
C CYS A 109 12.00 -0.60 -0.31
N GLN A 110 12.85 0.42 -0.48
CA GLN A 110 13.63 0.61 -1.70
C GLN A 110 14.61 -0.54 -1.93
N LYS A 111 15.16 -1.11 -0.86
CA LYS A 111 16.07 -2.27 -0.94
C LYS A 111 15.33 -3.55 -1.33
N TYR A 112 14.08 -3.70 -0.92
CA TYR A 112 13.30 -4.92 -1.10
C TYR A 112 12.43 -4.93 -2.38
N GLN A 113 12.57 -3.98 -3.30
CA GLN A 113 11.80 -4.01 -4.56
C GLN A 113 12.24 -5.18 -5.44
N GLY A 114 11.40 -6.22 -5.53
CA GLY A 114 11.54 -7.30 -6.50
C GLY A 114 10.84 -6.92 -7.81
N GLY A 115 11.46 -7.27 -8.95
CA GLY A 115 11.07 -6.85 -10.30
C GLY A 115 9.63 -7.13 -10.71
#